data_AF-A0A8H4HEG4-F1
#
_entry.id   AF-A0A8H4HEG4-F1
#
_cell.length_a   1.000
_cell.length_b   1.000
_cell.length_c   1.000
_cell.angle_alpha   90.00
_cell.angle_beta   90.00
_cell.angle_gamma   90.00
#
_symmetry.space_group_name_H-M   'P 1'
#
loop_
_entity.id
_entity.type
_entity.pdbx_description
1 polymer ?
#
loop_
_entity_poly.entity_id
_entity_poly.type
_entity_poly.pdbx_seq_one_letter_code
_entity_poly.pdbx_strand_id
1 'polypeptide(L)'
;MRKEEIKLLCERFTTLLGDRFSKNHREERFVPHGAAQEVFRNYKSDLQELLQHVSEALRADEGLLVSVAHRILESLSNVLAIVLMARARNDMFVLNCFLSLILDGNNHVREFLILTDSELPISKARAEELFPDRGAAFFTTQLHFCAIVLQEEKEVKYLEKEQRLCPLPYLRQELIGEGAFGQVYAVEIERHHMRSASGDGENRKPTLLARKDFRLQHAFEEELKVLRKIMRRPERHDHLVPLLAILQHDATYSLFFPLAVCDLTTYFDRQHDPPGRGALDENKALYHRGVALAGALAFLHHGFSDMSCYHLDLKPRNILVYNAHMADEVWKITDFGLSRVRVKAQSPNDGDSTMTIGVQGTYLAPECAVAGAKVSALSDVWSFGCIFSLVLTFMVKGGKGITEFSTRRAEQPNGDLFYTNPTEPQVSPAVITWFDHLKRSATNQLGPAIGSAADIRFFDFTSNGQYLVMVTQEGTINFGVKVWETRGDTLFQEMLIPHRGSAATTAAHFTACTVFMLSGILHLFILSQEQYIIHADLSERTWRSRELEERMVQLHYRGDNQTLLFLKRDRRQIFALTVSDALVEDATMARPRQIAHISSSIGKCQPSIAMRDKQNGKVEILLATAEGKCNAVDVTNP
;
A
#
# COMPACT_ATOMS: atom_id res chain seq x y z
N MET A 1 2.71 -64.80 13.12
CA MET A 1 2.44 -64.08 11.85
C MET A 1 1.73 -62.77 12.10
N ARG A 2 0.44 -62.74 12.49
CA ARG A 2 -0.34 -61.49 12.67
C ARG A 2 0.33 -60.36 13.46
N LYS A 3 0.93 -60.63 14.63
CA LYS A 3 1.63 -59.59 15.43
C LYS A 3 2.89 -59.04 14.73
N GLU A 4 3.57 -59.86 13.95
CA GLU A 4 4.80 -59.46 13.24
C GLU A 4 4.45 -58.63 11.99
N GLU A 5 3.36 -58.96 11.30
CA GLU A 5 2.83 -58.18 10.16
C GLU A 5 2.42 -56.77 10.58
N ILE A 6 1.67 -56.63 11.69
CA ILE A 6 1.30 -55.32 12.24
C ILE A 6 2.54 -54.50 12.57
N LYS A 7 3.52 -55.13 13.24
CA LYS A 7 4.77 -54.48 13.59
C LYS A 7 5.48 -53.95 12.34
N LEU A 8 5.60 -54.78 11.30
CA LEU A 8 6.24 -54.40 10.04
C LEU A 8 5.54 -53.21 9.37
N LEU A 9 4.20 -53.25 9.26
CA LEU A 9 3.41 -52.16 8.67
C LEU A 9 3.53 -50.87 9.48
N CYS A 10 3.44 -50.96 10.80
CA CYS A 10 3.61 -49.78 11.65
C CYS A 10 5.03 -49.20 11.61
N GLU A 11 6.07 -50.04 11.55
CA GLU A 11 7.47 -49.59 11.38
C GLU A 11 7.67 -48.92 10.02
N ARG A 12 7.06 -49.47 8.96
CA ARG A 12 7.04 -48.86 7.63
C ARG A 12 6.40 -47.48 7.65
N PHE A 13 5.19 -47.33 8.21
CA PHE A 13 4.54 -46.03 8.32
C PHE A 13 5.33 -45.05 9.19
N THR A 14 5.90 -45.51 10.31
CA THR A 14 6.73 -44.66 11.18
C THR A 14 7.96 -44.13 10.43
N THR A 15 8.58 -44.96 9.58
CA THR A 15 9.71 -44.55 8.73
C THR A 15 9.26 -43.53 7.69
N LEU A 16 8.18 -43.83 6.95
CA LEU A 16 7.63 -42.93 5.93
C LEU A 16 7.23 -41.57 6.50
N LEU A 17 6.63 -41.54 7.70
CA LEU A 17 6.30 -40.30 8.41
C LEU A 17 7.56 -39.59 8.93
N GLY A 18 8.54 -40.34 9.41
CA GLY A 18 9.85 -39.84 9.84
C GLY A 18 10.58 -39.05 8.73
N ASP A 19 10.47 -39.52 7.49
CA ASP A 19 11.04 -38.89 6.30
C ASP A 19 10.30 -37.61 5.86
N ARG A 20 9.13 -37.30 6.46
CA ARG A 20 8.37 -36.07 6.18
C ARG A 20 8.74 -34.90 7.08
N PHE A 21 9.55 -35.13 8.11
CA PHE A 21 9.93 -34.07 9.02
C PHE A 21 10.77 -32.98 8.34
N SER A 22 10.36 -31.75 8.56
CA SER A 22 11.13 -30.54 8.29
C SER A 22 11.67 -29.96 9.59
N LYS A 23 12.63 -29.05 9.48
CA LYS A 23 13.19 -28.31 10.61
C LYS A 23 13.02 -26.82 10.36
N ASN A 24 12.58 -26.09 11.38
CA ASN A 24 12.49 -24.65 11.30
C ASN A 24 13.85 -24.00 11.66
N HIS A 25 13.92 -22.68 11.57
CA HIS A 25 15.11 -21.88 11.89
C HIS A 25 15.63 -22.01 13.34
N ARG A 26 14.88 -22.67 14.24
CA ARG A 26 15.27 -22.98 15.62
C ARG A 26 15.64 -24.45 15.82
N GLU A 27 15.81 -25.20 14.73
CA GLU A 27 16.02 -26.65 14.74
C GLU A 27 14.84 -27.46 15.30
N GLU A 28 13.66 -26.84 15.48
CA GLU A 28 12.46 -27.54 15.91
C GLU A 28 11.91 -28.37 14.75
N ARG A 29 11.62 -29.63 15.04
CA ARG A 29 11.09 -30.59 14.07
C ARG A 29 9.58 -30.40 13.94
N PHE A 30 9.08 -30.46 12.71
CA PHE A 30 7.64 -30.49 12.44
C PHE A 30 7.35 -31.24 11.15
N VAL A 31 6.10 -31.68 11.00
CA VAL A 31 5.59 -32.33 9.80
C VAL A 31 4.76 -31.30 9.03
N PRO A 32 5.08 -31.03 7.75
CA PRO A 32 4.29 -30.12 6.94
C PRO A 32 2.81 -30.51 6.91
N HIS A 33 1.93 -29.51 6.90
CA HIS A 33 0.50 -29.76 6.88
C HIS A 33 0.10 -30.67 5.69
N GLY A 34 -0.83 -31.61 5.92
CA GLY A 34 -1.27 -32.57 4.90
C GLY A 34 -0.31 -33.74 4.60
N ALA A 35 0.95 -33.69 5.05
CA ALA A 35 1.94 -34.72 4.71
C ALA A 35 1.58 -36.12 5.26
N ALA A 36 0.97 -36.21 6.46
CA ALA A 36 0.49 -37.48 7.00
C ALA A 36 -0.62 -38.08 6.12
N GLN A 37 -1.58 -37.25 5.69
CA GLN A 37 -2.66 -37.66 4.79
C GLN A 37 -2.11 -38.14 3.45
N GLU A 38 -1.09 -37.46 2.90
CA GLU A 38 -0.41 -37.87 1.68
C GLU A 38 0.24 -39.25 1.81
N VAL A 39 0.94 -39.51 2.92
CA VAL A 39 1.53 -40.83 3.21
C VAL A 39 0.45 -41.91 3.23
N PHE A 40 -0.60 -41.73 4.01
CA PHE A 40 -1.67 -42.74 4.10
C PHE A 40 -2.44 -42.91 2.79
N ARG A 41 -2.62 -41.86 2.00
CA ARG A 41 -3.28 -41.92 0.69
C ARG A 41 -2.42 -42.69 -0.32
N ASN A 42 -1.11 -42.45 -0.35
CA ASN A 42 -0.19 -43.13 -1.26
C ASN A 42 0.00 -44.62 -0.90
N TYR A 43 -0.10 -44.96 0.37
CA TYR A 43 0.00 -46.33 0.89
C TYR A 43 -1.35 -46.84 1.43
N LYS A 44 -2.45 -46.55 0.70
CA LYS A 44 -3.81 -46.89 1.13
C LYS A 44 -4.02 -48.39 1.32
N SER A 45 -3.41 -49.23 0.46
CA SER A 45 -3.48 -50.69 0.58
C SER A 45 -2.86 -51.18 1.89
N ASP A 46 -1.65 -50.70 2.22
CA ASP A 46 -0.98 -51.00 3.49
C ASP A 46 -1.79 -50.51 4.70
N LEU A 47 -2.46 -49.35 4.58
CA LEU A 47 -3.34 -48.84 5.63
C LEU A 47 -4.51 -49.80 5.86
N GLN A 48 -5.16 -50.26 4.78
CA GLN A 48 -6.25 -51.22 4.86
C GLN A 48 -5.78 -52.56 5.44
N GLU A 49 -4.62 -53.05 5.03
CA GLU A 49 -4.01 -54.27 5.57
C GLU A 49 -3.73 -54.14 7.08
N LEU A 50 -3.16 -53.00 7.51
CA LEU A 50 -2.94 -52.72 8.93
C LEU A 50 -4.26 -52.77 9.71
N LEU A 51 -5.31 -52.12 9.22
CA LEU A 51 -6.62 -52.09 9.86
C LEU A 51 -7.25 -53.49 9.99
N GLN A 52 -7.12 -54.33 8.94
CA GLN A 52 -7.58 -55.72 8.96
C GLN A 52 -6.84 -56.57 10.00
N HIS A 53 -5.54 -56.34 10.18
CA HIS A 53 -4.77 -57.08 11.18
C HIS A 53 -5.07 -56.62 12.62
N VAL A 54 -5.40 -55.34 12.81
CA VAL A 54 -5.72 -54.77 14.14
C VAL A 54 -7.13 -55.19 14.60
N SER A 55 -8.13 -55.21 13.71
CA SER A 55 -9.52 -55.51 14.07
C SER A 55 -10.12 -56.66 13.25
N GLU A 56 -10.64 -57.67 13.95
CA GLU A 56 -11.31 -58.80 13.31
C GLU A 56 -12.60 -58.41 12.59
N ALA A 57 -13.32 -57.40 13.10
CA ALA A 57 -14.51 -56.85 12.46
C ALA A 57 -14.17 -56.22 11.10
N LEU A 58 -13.08 -55.45 11.03
CA LEU A 58 -12.60 -54.82 9.79
C LEU A 58 -12.05 -55.83 8.78
N ARG A 59 -11.59 -57.00 9.26
CA ARG A 59 -11.21 -58.11 8.38
C ARG A 59 -12.41 -58.87 7.82
N ALA A 60 -13.51 -58.95 8.58
CA ALA A 60 -14.70 -59.69 8.18
C ALA A 60 -15.64 -58.88 7.27
N ASP A 61 -15.59 -57.55 7.32
CA ASP A 61 -16.45 -56.64 6.55
C ASP A 61 -15.61 -55.63 5.74
N GLU A 62 -15.57 -55.84 4.42
CA GLU A 62 -14.85 -54.97 3.49
C GLU A 62 -15.48 -53.57 3.37
N GLY A 63 -16.81 -53.46 3.48
CA GLY A 63 -17.51 -52.17 3.44
C GLY A 63 -17.13 -51.32 4.64
N LEU A 64 -17.15 -51.92 5.84
CA LEU A 64 -16.72 -51.27 7.06
C LEU A 64 -15.26 -50.83 7.01
N LEU A 65 -14.36 -51.67 6.48
CA LEU A 65 -12.95 -51.34 6.28
C LEU A 65 -12.76 -50.11 5.38
N VAL A 66 -13.46 -50.06 4.25
CA VAL A 66 -13.40 -48.92 3.32
C VAL A 66 -13.92 -47.65 4.00
N SER A 67 -15.02 -47.73 4.75
CA SER A 67 -15.56 -46.59 5.50
C SER A 67 -14.58 -46.08 6.56
N VAL A 68 -13.95 -46.96 7.33
CA VAL A 68 -12.94 -46.57 8.34
C VAL A 68 -11.71 -45.95 7.68
N ALA A 69 -11.16 -46.56 6.62
CA ALA A 69 -10.04 -46.00 5.87
C ALA A 69 -10.38 -44.63 5.27
N HIS A 70 -11.62 -44.44 4.81
CA HIS A 70 -12.09 -43.14 4.32
C HIS A 70 -12.10 -42.09 5.43
N ARG A 71 -12.67 -42.39 6.61
CA ARG A 71 -12.65 -41.49 7.78
C ARG A 71 -11.24 -41.11 8.21
N ILE A 72 -10.30 -42.06 8.14
CA ILE A 72 -8.89 -41.79 8.47
C ILE A 72 -8.28 -40.78 7.51
N LEU A 73 -8.46 -41.00 6.20
CA LEU A 73 -7.96 -40.10 5.18
C LEU A 73 -8.66 -38.74 5.21
N GLU A 74 -9.92 -38.68 5.62
CA GLU A 74 -10.72 -37.45 5.67
C GLU A 74 -10.37 -36.58 6.89
N SER A 75 -10.21 -37.17 8.08
CA SER A 75 -10.20 -36.38 9.33
C SER A 75 -9.31 -36.90 10.47
N LEU A 76 -8.55 -38.00 10.29
CA LEU A 76 -7.74 -38.60 11.36
C LEU A 76 -6.33 -38.98 10.93
N SER A 77 -5.83 -38.38 9.85
CA SER A 77 -4.51 -38.72 9.32
C SER A 77 -3.42 -38.26 10.30
N ASN A 78 -3.53 -37.06 10.86
CA ASN A 78 -2.58 -36.62 11.89
C ASN A 78 -2.74 -37.44 13.17
N VAL A 79 -3.98 -37.70 13.64
CA VAL A 79 -4.20 -38.51 14.85
C VAL A 79 -3.58 -39.90 14.71
N LEU A 80 -3.78 -40.60 13.58
CA LEU A 80 -3.17 -41.91 13.34
C LEU A 80 -1.64 -41.83 13.28
N ALA A 81 -1.09 -40.82 12.60
CA ALA A 81 0.36 -40.63 12.52
C ALA A 81 0.97 -40.41 13.91
N ILE A 82 0.34 -39.61 14.75
CA ILE A 82 0.75 -39.34 16.12
C ILE A 82 0.70 -40.64 16.94
N VAL A 83 -0.39 -41.42 16.84
CA VAL A 83 -0.50 -42.72 17.50
C VAL A 83 0.64 -43.64 17.06
N LEU A 84 0.90 -43.75 15.75
CA LEU A 84 1.96 -44.60 15.22
C LEU A 84 3.35 -44.19 15.71
N MET A 85 3.62 -42.90 15.83
CA MET A 85 4.89 -42.36 16.31
C MET A 85 5.04 -42.42 17.84
N ALA A 86 3.94 -42.31 18.60
CA ALA A 86 3.94 -42.38 20.06
C ALA A 86 3.91 -43.83 20.60
N ARG A 87 3.53 -44.79 19.76
CA ARG A 87 3.42 -46.23 20.08
C ARG A 87 4.78 -46.83 20.47
N ALA A 88 4.84 -47.62 21.54
CA ALA A 88 6.01 -48.47 21.79
C ALA A 88 6.03 -49.71 20.89
N ARG A 89 7.19 -50.36 20.79
CA ARG A 89 7.31 -51.63 20.07
C ARG A 89 6.30 -52.65 20.64
N ASN A 90 5.49 -53.24 19.76
CA ASN A 90 4.44 -54.22 20.05
C ASN A 90 3.22 -53.72 20.84
N ASP A 91 3.04 -52.41 21.01
CA ASP A 91 1.89 -51.84 21.71
C ASP A 91 0.64 -51.84 20.81
N MET A 92 -0.15 -52.91 20.93
CA MET A 92 -1.42 -53.08 20.22
C MET A 92 -2.57 -52.32 20.85
N PHE A 93 -2.46 -51.99 22.14
CA PHE A 93 -3.55 -51.39 22.90
C PHE A 93 -3.87 -49.99 22.37
N VAL A 94 -2.84 -49.18 22.11
CA VAL A 94 -3.03 -47.81 21.58
C VAL A 94 -3.68 -47.79 20.18
N LEU A 95 -3.45 -48.83 19.34
CA LEU A 95 -4.11 -48.95 18.04
C LEU A 95 -5.60 -49.28 18.19
N ASN A 96 -5.97 -50.08 19.19
CA ASN A 96 -7.38 -50.32 19.51
C ASN A 96 -8.04 -49.06 20.10
N CYS A 97 -7.34 -48.30 20.95
CA CYS A 97 -7.80 -47.00 21.41
C CYS A 97 -8.07 -46.07 20.23
N PHE A 98 -7.18 -46.00 19.24
CA PHE A 98 -7.40 -45.24 18.01
C PHE A 98 -8.65 -45.69 17.26
N LEU A 99 -8.85 -47.00 17.06
CA LEU A 99 -10.06 -47.50 16.40
C LEU A 99 -11.34 -47.16 17.17
N SER A 100 -11.29 -47.09 18.50
CA SER A 100 -12.45 -46.70 19.32
C SER A 100 -12.88 -45.24 19.12
N LEU A 101 -12.01 -44.38 18.57
CA LEU A 101 -12.36 -43.03 18.15
C LEU A 101 -13.33 -43.03 16.95
N ILE A 102 -13.29 -44.10 16.15
CA ILE A 102 -14.05 -44.28 14.91
C ILE A 102 -15.23 -45.23 15.12
N LEU A 103 -15.03 -46.31 15.86
CA LEU A 103 -16.00 -47.39 16.05
C LEU A 103 -16.69 -47.30 17.43
N ASP A 104 -17.98 -47.62 17.46
CA ASP A 104 -18.72 -47.84 18.69
C ASP A 104 -18.49 -49.25 19.29
N GLY A 105 -19.09 -49.54 20.44
CA GLY A 105 -18.96 -50.85 21.09
C GLY A 105 -19.56 -52.02 20.30
N ASN A 106 -20.32 -51.74 19.24
CA ASN A 106 -20.92 -52.73 18.34
C ASN A 106 -20.20 -52.83 16.99
N ASN A 107 -19.04 -52.17 16.84
CA ASN A 107 -18.27 -52.06 15.59
C ASN A 107 -18.96 -51.31 14.45
N HIS A 108 -19.88 -50.39 14.75
CA HIS A 108 -20.39 -49.44 13.76
C HIS A 108 -19.52 -48.18 13.72
N VAL A 109 -19.38 -47.59 12.54
CA VAL A 109 -18.73 -46.27 12.40
C VAL A 109 -19.61 -45.23 13.09
N ARG A 110 -19.01 -44.50 14.02
CA ARG A 110 -19.67 -43.40 14.74
C ARG A 110 -20.07 -42.31 13.75
N GLU A 111 -21.26 -41.74 13.98
CA GLU A 111 -21.70 -40.56 13.26
C GLU A 111 -20.79 -39.36 13.57
N PHE A 112 -20.41 -39.20 14.84
CA PHE A 112 -19.48 -38.19 15.33
C PHE A 112 -18.23 -38.85 15.92
N LEU A 113 -17.06 -38.48 15.38
CA LEU A 113 -15.76 -38.97 15.86
C LEU A 113 -15.45 -38.38 17.24
N ILE A 114 -14.75 -39.15 18.08
CA ILE A 114 -14.39 -38.72 19.45
C ILE A 114 -13.32 -37.61 19.45
N LEU A 115 -12.49 -37.61 18.41
CA LEU A 115 -11.41 -36.67 18.16
C LEU A 115 -11.20 -36.58 16.65
N THR A 116 -10.80 -35.43 16.15
CA THR A 116 -10.44 -35.17 14.74
C THR A 116 -9.12 -34.39 14.63
N ASP A 117 -8.52 -34.39 13.44
CA ASP A 117 -7.30 -33.62 13.16
C ASP A 117 -7.46 -32.11 13.41
N SER A 118 -8.68 -31.56 13.25
CA SER A 118 -8.98 -30.15 13.51
C SER A 118 -9.05 -29.75 14.98
N GLU A 119 -9.17 -30.73 15.89
CA GLU A 119 -9.20 -30.50 17.34
C GLU A 119 -7.80 -30.55 17.97
N LEU A 120 -6.77 -30.90 17.19
CA LEU A 120 -5.39 -30.88 17.65
C LEU A 120 -4.82 -29.44 17.67
N PRO A 121 -3.94 -29.10 18.63
CA PRO A 121 -3.45 -29.95 19.70
C PRO A 121 -4.43 -30.05 20.88
N ILE A 122 -4.62 -31.24 21.42
CA ILE A 122 -5.43 -31.47 22.63
C ILE A 122 -4.58 -31.35 23.91
N SER A 123 -5.25 -31.09 25.04
CA SER A 123 -4.57 -31.03 26.34
C SER A 123 -3.94 -32.37 26.73
N LYS A 124 -2.90 -32.33 27.56
CA LYS A 124 -2.24 -33.54 28.07
C LYS A 124 -3.22 -34.48 28.79
N ALA A 125 -4.13 -33.92 29.60
CA ALA A 125 -5.15 -34.71 30.31
C ALA A 125 -6.09 -35.42 29.34
N ARG A 126 -6.53 -34.74 28.26
CA ARG A 126 -7.37 -35.36 27.23
C ARG A 126 -6.63 -36.46 26.46
N ALA A 127 -5.34 -36.25 26.18
CA ALA A 127 -4.51 -37.28 25.54
C ALA A 127 -4.34 -38.52 26.43
N GLU A 128 -4.17 -38.34 27.75
CA GLU A 128 -4.08 -39.43 28.74
C GLU A 128 -5.40 -40.18 28.94
N GLU A 129 -6.53 -39.49 28.80
CA GLU A 129 -7.87 -40.11 28.78
C GLU A 129 -8.08 -40.98 27.53
N LEU A 130 -7.77 -40.45 26.35
CA LEU A 130 -8.01 -41.14 25.07
C LEU A 130 -7.01 -42.28 24.80
N PHE A 131 -5.78 -42.13 25.26
CA PHE A 131 -4.70 -43.09 25.04
C PHE A 131 -4.01 -43.42 26.37
N PRO A 132 -4.59 -44.29 27.20
CA PRO A 132 -3.96 -44.72 28.44
C PRO A 132 -2.55 -45.26 28.19
N ASP A 133 -1.62 -45.02 29.12
CA ASP A 133 -0.17 -45.34 29.06
C ASP A 133 0.65 -44.65 27.94
N ARG A 134 -0.01 -44.07 26.92
CA ARG A 134 0.64 -43.38 25.79
C ARG A 134 0.27 -41.92 25.65
N GLY A 135 -0.66 -41.40 26.46
CA GLY A 135 -1.15 -40.03 26.35
C GLY A 135 -0.08 -38.96 26.47
N ALA A 136 0.90 -39.15 27.38
CA ALA A 136 2.03 -38.24 27.49
C ALA A 136 2.90 -38.22 26.21
N ALA A 137 3.15 -39.39 25.60
CA ALA A 137 3.90 -39.51 24.35
C ALA A 137 3.09 -38.97 23.15
N PHE A 138 1.78 -39.20 23.12
CA PHE A 138 0.87 -38.60 22.15
C PHE A 138 0.91 -37.07 22.26
N PHE A 139 0.82 -36.54 23.48
CA PHE A 139 0.82 -35.10 23.75
C PHE A 139 2.10 -34.40 23.27
N THR A 140 3.27 -35.00 23.48
CA THR A 140 4.53 -34.44 22.96
C THR A 140 4.65 -34.61 21.46
N THR A 141 4.14 -35.71 20.91
CA THR A 141 4.26 -36.03 19.48
C THR A 141 3.35 -35.15 18.62
N GLN A 142 2.11 -34.88 19.06
CA GLN A 142 1.14 -34.06 18.30
C GLN A 142 1.66 -32.67 17.96
N LEU A 143 2.51 -32.07 18.80
CA LEU A 143 3.03 -30.72 18.56
C LEU A 143 3.77 -30.64 17.23
N HIS A 144 4.47 -31.71 16.84
CA HIS A 144 5.15 -31.78 15.54
C HIS A 144 4.19 -31.79 14.35
N PHE A 145 2.96 -32.27 14.53
CA PHE A 145 1.93 -32.35 13.49
C PHE A 145 0.99 -31.13 13.47
N CYS A 146 1.14 -30.22 14.43
CA CYS A 146 0.30 -29.04 14.61
C CYS A 146 1.00 -27.74 14.25
N ALA A 147 2.06 -27.79 13.42
CA ALA A 147 2.76 -26.59 12.98
C ALA A 147 1.80 -25.58 12.34
N ILE A 148 2.05 -24.30 12.62
CA ILE A 148 1.11 -23.21 12.32
C ILE A 148 0.83 -23.11 10.83
N VAL A 149 -0.45 -22.97 10.45
CA VAL A 149 -0.86 -22.74 9.06
C VAL A 149 -1.41 -21.32 8.95
N LEU A 150 -0.78 -20.50 8.11
CA LEU A 150 -1.25 -19.17 7.80
C LEU A 150 -2.38 -19.23 6.78
N GLN A 151 -3.29 -18.26 6.86
CA GLN A 151 -4.39 -18.13 5.92
C GLN A 151 -4.38 -16.76 5.27
N GLU A 152 -4.41 -16.77 3.94
CA GLU A 152 -4.40 -15.54 3.16
C GLU A 152 -5.62 -14.68 3.50
N GLU A 153 -5.37 -13.39 3.71
CA GLU A 153 -6.32 -12.34 4.07
C GLU A 153 -7.09 -12.55 5.39
N LYS A 154 -6.73 -13.57 6.18
CA LYS A 154 -7.36 -13.85 7.47
C LYS A 154 -6.40 -13.71 8.63
N GLU A 155 -7.00 -13.41 9.77
CA GLU A 155 -6.33 -13.41 11.06
C GLU A 155 -6.41 -14.80 11.66
N VAL A 156 -5.24 -15.39 11.89
CA VAL A 156 -5.09 -16.69 12.55
C VAL A 156 -4.49 -16.45 13.93
N LYS A 157 -5.09 -17.07 14.95
CA LYS A 157 -4.73 -16.88 16.36
C LYS A 157 -4.41 -18.21 17.01
N TYR A 158 -3.19 -18.32 17.54
CA TYR A 158 -2.73 -19.46 18.33
C TYR A 158 -2.50 -18.97 19.77
N LEU A 159 -3.57 -18.97 20.56
CA LEU A 159 -3.61 -18.32 21.89
C LEU A 159 -3.79 -19.30 23.04
N GLU A 160 -4.28 -20.51 22.77
CA GLU A 160 -4.44 -21.54 23.79
C GLU A 160 -3.07 -22.06 24.24
N LYS A 161 -3.01 -22.61 25.45
CA LYS A 161 -1.75 -23.03 26.08
C LYS A 161 -0.99 -24.03 25.21
N GLU A 162 -1.68 -25.02 24.65
CA GLU A 162 -1.11 -26.05 23.80
C GLU A 162 -0.76 -25.51 22.40
N GLN A 163 -1.60 -24.64 21.84
CA GLN A 163 -1.38 -24.00 20.54
C GLN A 163 -0.10 -23.15 20.49
N ARG A 164 0.28 -22.50 21.59
CA ARG A 164 1.54 -21.72 21.70
C ARG A 164 2.80 -22.57 21.64
N LEU A 165 2.67 -23.89 21.82
CA LEU A 165 3.78 -24.83 21.72
C LEU A 165 3.96 -25.36 20.29
N CYS A 166 3.04 -25.01 19.38
CA CYS A 166 3.12 -25.45 18.00
C CYS A 166 4.31 -24.79 17.27
N PRO A 167 5.12 -25.56 16.53
CA PRO A 167 6.23 -25.02 15.77
C PRO A 167 5.80 -24.00 14.72
N LEU A 168 6.59 -22.94 14.57
CA LEU A 168 6.47 -22.01 13.46
C LEU A 168 7.05 -22.65 12.18
N PRO A 169 6.37 -22.56 11.02
CA PRO A 169 6.78 -23.23 9.78
C PRO A 169 7.87 -22.47 9.00
N TYR A 170 8.74 -21.75 9.71
CA TYR A 170 9.76 -20.90 9.09
C TYR A 170 11.07 -21.66 8.96
N LEU A 171 11.40 -22.14 7.77
CA LEU A 171 12.64 -22.85 7.47
C LEU A 171 13.86 -21.95 7.73
N ARG A 172 13.75 -20.69 7.35
CA ARG A 172 14.77 -19.66 7.55
C ARG A 172 14.10 -18.35 7.96
N GLN A 173 14.82 -17.54 8.73
CA GLN A 173 14.47 -16.14 8.94
C GLN A 173 15.72 -15.27 9.00
N GLU A 174 15.62 -14.05 8.50
CA GLU A 174 16.67 -13.03 8.54
C GLU A 174 16.05 -11.69 8.90
N LEU A 175 16.65 -10.95 9.84
CA LEU A 175 16.21 -9.60 10.18
C LEU A 175 16.62 -8.64 9.04
N ILE A 176 15.65 -8.07 8.34
CA ILE A 176 15.86 -7.17 7.19
C ILE A 176 15.51 -5.71 7.48
N GLY A 177 14.88 -5.44 8.62
CA GLY A 177 14.57 -4.08 9.03
C GLY A 177 14.18 -3.98 10.50
N GLU A 178 14.52 -2.85 11.12
CA GLU A 178 14.11 -2.50 12.47
C GLU A 178 13.69 -1.03 12.51
N GLY A 179 12.70 -0.71 13.33
CA GLY A 179 12.19 0.64 13.49
C GLY A 179 11.32 0.78 14.74
N ALA A 180 10.78 1.98 14.95
CA ALA A 180 9.96 2.30 16.14
C ALA A 180 8.71 1.41 16.28
N PHE A 181 8.18 0.89 15.16
CA PHE A 181 6.93 0.15 15.12
C PHE A 181 7.12 -1.38 15.16
N GLY A 182 8.35 -1.87 15.10
CA GLY A 182 8.61 -3.31 15.12
C GLY A 182 9.85 -3.74 14.35
N GLN A 183 9.94 -5.05 14.15
CA GLN A 183 11.03 -5.72 13.44
C GLN A 183 10.48 -6.41 12.19
N VAL A 184 11.20 -6.34 11.08
CA VAL A 184 10.83 -6.95 9.81
C VAL A 184 11.82 -8.05 9.48
N TYR A 185 11.31 -9.23 9.18
CA TYR A 185 12.09 -10.41 8.83
C TYR A 185 11.76 -10.88 7.41
N ALA A 186 12.77 -11.27 6.64
CA ALA A 186 12.56 -12.17 5.51
C ALA A 186 12.38 -13.58 6.07
N VAL A 187 11.29 -14.26 5.72
CA VAL A 187 10.98 -15.61 6.22
C VAL A 187 10.68 -16.55 5.06
N GLU A 188 11.27 -17.75 5.11
CA GLU A 188 10.97 -18.84 4.17
C GLU A 188 9.95 -19.77 4.83
N ILE A 189 8.71 -19.73 4.38
CA ILE A 189 7.61 -20.54 4.92
C ILE A 189 7.55 -21.86 4.16
N GLU A 190 7.56 -22.98 4.87
CA GLU A 190 7.49 -24.33 4.29
C GLU A 190 6.18 -24.55 3.50
N ARG A 191 6.19 -25.50 2.57
CA ARG A 191 5.01 -25.91 1.79
C ARG A 191 3.84 -26.32 2.69
N HIS A 192 2.62 -26.11 2.21
CA HIS A 192 1.33 -26.38 2.87
C HIS A 192 1.06 -25.53 4.12
N HIS A 193 1.86 -24.51 4.39
CA HIS A 193 1.68 -23.60 5.54
C HIS A 193 1.17 -22.20 5.19
N MET A 194 0.85 -21.95 3.91
CA MET A 194 0.13 -20.76 3.43
C MET A 194 -1.09 -21.21 2.62
N ARG A 195 -2.30 -21.10 3.19
CA ARG A 195 -3.56 -21.41 2.50
C ARG A 195 -4.12 -20.20 1.77
N SER A 196 -4.61 -20.42 0.55
CA SER A 196 -5.32 -19.45 -0.28
C SER A 196 -6.58 -18.94 0.40
N ALA A 197 -6.95 -17.70 0.10
CA ALA A 197 -8.21 -17.10 0.55
C ALA A 197 -9.44 -17.91 0.10
N SER A 198 -9.37 -18.54 -1.09
CA SER A 198 -10.45 -19.40 -1.64
C SER A 198 -10.60 -20.75 -0.92
N GLY A 199 -9.62 -21.16 -0.12
CA GLY A 199 -9.61 -22.46 0.57
C GLY A 199 -9.19 -23.65 -0.30
N ASP A 200 -9.15 -23.51 -1.62
CA ASP A 200 -8.89 -24.60 -2.58
C ASP A 200 -7.39 -24.84 -2.88
N GLY A 201 -6.50 -24.09 -2.24
CA GLY A 201 -5.08 -24.13 -2.57
C GLY A 201 -4.19 -23.72 -1.40
N GLU A 202 -2.95 -24.18 -1.48
CA GLU A 202 -1.88 -23.86 -0.54
C GLU A 202 -0.54 -23.84 -1.26
N ASN A 203 0.48 -23.24 -0.64
CA ASN A 203 1.81 -23.18 -1.24
C ASN A 203 2.42 -24.59 -1.40
N ARG A 204 2.69 -25.02 -2.63
CA ARG A 204 3.27 -26.36 -2.90
C ARG A 204 4.77 -26.43 -2.72
N LYS A 205 5.44 -25.28 -2.58
CA LYS A 205 6.87 -25.13 -2.37
C LYS A 205 7.09 -24.12 -1.23
N PRO A 206 8.30 -24.10 -0.64
CA PRO A 206 8.67 -23.03 0.26
C PRO A 206 8.50 -21.65 -0.39
N THR A 207 7.97 -20.68 0.36
CA THR A 207 7.66 -19.33 -0.12
C THR A 207 8.36 -18.30 0.75
N LEU A 208 9.06 -17.35 0.11
CA LEU A 208 9.70 -16.21 0.78
C LEU A 208 8.72 -15.05 0.96
N LEU A 209 8.52 -14.62 2.19
CA LEU A 209 7.68 -13.47 2.55
C LEU A 209 8.43 -12.49 3.47
N ALA A 210 7.94 -11.27 3.58
CA ALA A 210 8.32 -10.35 4.64
C ALA A 210 7.33 -10.47 5.81
N ARG A 211 7.83 -10.63 7.04
CA ARG A 211 7.06 -10.70 8.28
C ARG A 211 7.41 -9.49 9.16
N LYS A 212 6.45 -8.61 9.43
CA LYS A 212 6.59 -7.49 10.38
C LYS A 212 6.01 -7.89 11.73
N ASP A 213 6.87 -7.98 12.74
CA ASP A 213 6.52 -8.31 14.11
C ASP A 213 6.36 -7.04 14.97
N PHE A 214 5.26 -6.97 15.69
CA PHE A 214 4.90 -5.88 16.58
C PHE A 214 5.02 -6.33 18.03
N ARG A 215 5.70 -5.53 18.86
CA ARG A 215 5.78 -5.73 20.32
C ARG A 215 4.64 -5.07 21.07
N LEU A 216 4.04 -4.03 20.49
CA LEU A 216 2.98 -3.22 21.09
C LEU A 216 1.68 -3.49 20.34
N GLN A 217 0.69 -4.04 21.05
CA GLN A 217 -0.62 -4.37 20.48
C GLN A 217 -1.31 -3.16 19.82
N HIS A 218 -1.24 -1.99 20.43
CA HIS A 218 -1.88 -0.78 19.87
C HIS A 218 -1.30 -0.38 18.50
N ALA A 219 0.02 -0.49 18.32
CA ALA A 219 0.67 -0.17 17.05
C ALA A 219 0.25 -1.14 15.94
N PHE A 220 0.16 -2.43 16.27
CA PHE A 220 -0.39 -3.45 15.37
C PHE A 220 -1.84 -3.16 14.99
N GLU A 221 -2.69 -2.85 15.96
CA GLU A 221 -4.12 -2.59 15.73
C GLU A 221 -4.35 -1.34 14.87
N GLU A 222 -3.58 -0.28 15.09
CA GLU A 222 -3.66 0.94 14.28
C GLU A 222 -3.30 0.68 12.81
N GLU A 223 -2.17 0.01 12.55
CA GLU A 223 -1.74 -0.31 11.18
C GLU A 223 -2.69 -1.31 10.51
N LEU A 224 -3.08 -2.38 11.22
CA LEU A 224 -4.00 -3.39 10.72
C LEU A 224 -5.37 -2.79 10.37
N LYS A 225 -5.85 -1.82 11.16
CA LYS A 225 -7.10 -1.12 10.88
C LYS A 225 -7.06 -0.40 9.53
N VAL A 226 -5.94 0.24 9.18
CA VAL A 226 -5.76 0.90 7.88
C VAL A 226 -5.65 -0.13 6.77
N LEU A 227 -4.78 -1.12 6.93
CA LEU A 227 -4.56 -2.18 5.94
C LEU A 227 -5.85 -2.94 5.60
N ARG A 228 -6.67 -3.29 6.60
CA ARG A 228 -7.97 -3.95 6.37
C ARG A 228 -8.92 -3.12 5.52
N LYS A 229 -8.90 -1.78 5.65
CA LYS A 229 -9.73 -0.90 4.82
C LYS A 229 -9.23 -0.89 3.38
N ILE A 230 -7.92 -0.90 3.17
CA ILE A 230 -7.31 -1.01 1.85
C ILE A 230 -7.66 -2.38 1.21
N MET A 231 -7.52 -3.47 1.96
CA MET A 231 -7.77 -4.84 1.47
C MET A 231 -9.23 -5.14 1.11
N ARG A 232 -10.20 -4.54 1.81
CA ARG A 232 -11.64 -4.79 1.57
C ARG A 232 -12.15 -4.24 0.23
N ARG A 233 -11.30 -3.53 -0.51
CA ARG A 233 -11.65 -3.01 -1.83
C ARG A 233 -11.67 -4.16 -2.84
N PRO A 234 -12.70 -4.25 -3.69
CA PRO A 234 -12.74 -5.25 -4.76
C PRO A 234 -11.62 -5.04 -5.78
N GLU A 235 -11.19 -3.78 -5.96
CA GLU A 235 -10.06 -3.39 -6.81
C GLU A 235 -8.84 -3.08 -5.92
N ARG A 236 -7.76 -3.85 -6.09
CA ARG A 236 -6.45 -3.58 -5.47
C ARG A 236 -5.66 -2.64 -6.38
N HIS A 237 -4.86 -1.78 -5.77
CA HIS A 237 -3.93 -0.93 -6.53
C HIS A 237 -2.54 -1.57 -6.56
N ASP A 238 -1.95 -1.73 -7.75
CA ASP A 238 -0.69 -2.46 -7.94
C ASP A 238 0.51 -1.81 -7.24
N HIS A 239 0.46 -0.49 -7.04
CA HIS A 239 1.49 0.28 -6.35
C HIS A 239 1.30 0.43 -4.83
N LEU A 240 0.46 -0.41 -4.21
CA LEU A 240 0.36 -0.56 -2.74
C LEU A 240 0.78 -1.97 -2.33
N VAL A 241 1.53 -2.11 -1.24
CA VAL A 241 1.94 -3.43 -0.74
C VAL A 241 0.73 -4.18 -0.18
N PRO A 242 0.38 -5.37 -0.71
CA PRO A 242 -0.77 -6.12 -0.21
C PRO A 242 -0.42 -6.84 1.10
N LEU A 243 -1.34 -6.78 2.07
CA LEU A 243 -1.27 -7.63 3.26
C LEU A 243 -1.71 -9.04 2.89
N LEU A 244 -0.83 -10.03 3.07
CA LEU A 244 -1.09 -11.42 2.72
C LEU A 244 -1.71 -12.21 3.87
N ALA A 245 -1.18 -12.09 5.09
CA ALA A 245 -1.68 -12.86 6.24
C ALA A 245 -1.44 -12.13 7.55
N ILE A 246 -2.21 -12.50 8.57
CA ILE A 246 -2.11 -11.95 9.93
C ILE A 246 -1.99 -13.11 10.91
N LEU A 247 -0.97 -13.07 11.77
CA LEU A 247 -0.76 -14.07 12.81
C LEU A 247 -0.69 -13.40 14.18
N GLN A 248 -1.44 -13.95 15.13
CA GLN A 248 -1.19 -13.73 16.55
C GLN A 248 -0.69 -15.04 17.16
N HIS A 249 0.56 -15.05 17.62
CA HIS A 249 1.20 -16.20 18.25
C HIS A 249 1.80 -15.77 19.59
N ASP A 250 1.23 -16.30 20.67
CA ASP A 250 1.55 -15.87 22.04
C ASP A 250 1.40 -14.33 22.21
N ALA A 251 2.44 -13.63 22.65
CA ALA A 251 2.43 -12.16 22.80
C ALA A 251 2.83 -11.40 21.51
N THR A 252 3.13 -12.11 20.42
CA THR A 252 3.63 -11.51 19.17
C THR A 252 2.51 -11.38 18.14
N TYR A 253 2.41 -10.20 17.54
CA TYR A 253 1.51 -9.91 16.43
C TYR A 253 2.35 -9.74 15.17
N SER A 254 1.99 -10.44 14.10
CA SER A 254 2.75 -10.45 12.85
C SER A 254 1.87 -10.16 11.65
N LEU A 255 2.35 -9.29 10.75
CA LEU A 255 1.78 -9.03 9.44
C LEU A 255 2.70 -9.57 8.35
N PHE A 256 2.15 -10.25 7.35
CA PHE A 256 2.91 -10.85 6.25
C PHE A 256 2.65 -10.13 4.93
N PHE A 257 3.72 -9.88 4.18
CA PHE A 257 3.71 -9.16 2.92
C PHE A 257 4.59 -9.88 1.87
N PRO A 258 4.42 -9.62 0.57
CA PRO A 258 5.38 -10.06 -0.43
C PRO A 258 6.76 -9.46 -0.13
N LEU A 259 7.81 -10.28 -0.18
CA LEU A 259 9.18 -9.83 0.04
C LEU A 259 9.65 -8.97 -1.15
N ALA A 260 10.05 -7.74 -0.88
CA ALA A 260 10.64 -6.83 -1.86
C ALA A 260 12.16 -7.09 -2.00
N VAL A 261 12.74 -6.65 -3.13
CA VAL A 261 14.19 -6.74 -3.35
C VAL A 261 14.94 -5.73 -2.48
N CYS A 262 14.41 -4.50 -2.38
CA CYS A 262 14.96 -3.43 -1.56
C CYS A 262 13.93 -2.28 -1.42
N ASP A 263 14.27 -1.24 -0.66
CA ASP A 263 13.55 0.04 -0.68
C ASP A 263 14.21 1.05 -1.64
N LEU A 264 13.53 2.18 -1.90
CA LEU A 264 14.00 3.18 -2.86
C LEU A 264 15.24 3.95 -2.37
N THR A 265 15.49 4.04 -1.05
CA THR A 265 16.77 4.58 -0.54
C THR A 265 17.92 3.68 -1.01
N THR A 266 17.80 2.38 -0.75
CA THR A 266 18.79 1.36 -1.15
C THR A 266 18.94 1.29 -2.67
N TYR A 267 17.83 1.44 -3.41
CA TYR A 267 17.84 1.47 -4.87
C TYR A 267 18.68 2.63 -5.41
N PHE A 268 18.56 3.83 -4.82
CA PHE A 268 19.34 5.00 -5.21
C PHE A 268 20.81 4.93 -4.81
N ASP A 269 21.15 4.22 -3.73
CA ASP A 269 22.52 4.10 -3.23
C ASP A 269 23.40 3.18 -4.09
N ARG A 270 22.80 2.27 -4.85
CA ARG A 270 23.55 1.38 -5.75
C ARG A 270 24.20 2.24 -6.84
N GLN A 271 25.53 2.23 -6.88
CA GLN A 271 26.39 3.00 -7.81
C GLN A 271 26.26 2.50 -9.26
N HIS A 272 25.05 2.50 -9.82
CA HIS A 272 24.88 2.39 -11.26
C HIS A 272 25.20 3.76 -11.85
N ASP A 273 26.14 3.78 -12.80
CA ASP A 273 26.34 4.95 -13.65
C ASP A 273 25.01 5.28 -14.35
N PRO A 274 24.72 6.57 -14.60
CA PRO A 274 23.51 6.97 -15.32
C PRO A 274 23.44 6.15 -16.61
N PRO A 275 22.28 5.58 -16.94
CA PRO A 275 22.19 4.62 -18.03
C PRO A 275 22.66 5.30 -19.33
N GLY A 276 23.63 4.69 -20.02
CA GLY A 276 24.19 5.22 -21.26
C GLY A 276 23.46 4.64 -22.47
N ARG A 277 22.96 5.49 -23.39
CA ARG A 277 22.25 5.19 -24.66
C ARG A 277 21.05 4.21 -24.63
N GLY A 278 20.86 3.36 -23.60
CA GLY A 278 19.58 2.83 -23.10
C GLY A 278 18.86 3.78 -22.11
N ALA A 279 19.52 4.91 -21.83
CA ALA A 279 19.11 5.98 -20.92
C ALA A 279 17.66 6.42 -21.06
N LEU A 280 17.19 6.61 -22.29
CA LEU A 280 15.93 7.29 -22.52
C LEU A 280 14.74 6.42 -22.13
N ASP A 281 14.74 5.15 -22.51
CA ASP A 281 13.64 4.23 -22.20
C ASP A 281 13.68 3.79 -20.73
N GLU A 282 14.88 3.64 -20.15
CA GLU A 282 15.05 3.45 -18.71
C GLU A 282 14.61 4.68 -17.89
N ASN A 283 14.94 5.89 -18.34
CA ASN A 283 14.49 7.13 -17.71
C ASN A 283 12.98 7.32 -17.84
N LYS A 284 12.38 6.98 -18.99
CA LYS A 284 10.92 6.92 -19.13
C LYS A 284 10.33 5.93 -18.13
N ALA A 285 10.90 4.73 -18.01
CA ALA A 285 10.41 3.72 -17.07
C ALA A 285 10.49 4.21 -15.61
N LEU A 286 11.61 4.80 -15.20
CA LEU A 286 11.77 5.41 -13.86
C LEU A 286 10.76 6.53 -13.62
N TYR A 287 10.55 7.40 -14.60
CA TYR A 287 9.57 8.46 -14.55
C TYR A 287 8.15 7.90 -14.38
N HIS A 288 7.78 6.90 -15.19
CA HIS A 288 6.48 6.23 -15.13
C HIS A 288 6.26 5.53 -13.77
N ARG A 289 7.27 4.85 -13.22
CA ARG A 289 7.18 4.28 -11.86
C ARG A 289 6.94 5.37 -10.80
N GLY A 290 7.59 6.53 -10.94
CA GLY A 290 7.33 7.68 -10.08
C GLY A 290 5.90 8.22 -10.22
N VAL A 291 5.36 8.28 -11.44
CA VAL A 291 3.96 8.68 -11.69
C VAL A 291 2.97 7.66 -11.11
N ALA A 292 3.27 6.37 -11.21
CA ALA A 292 2.41 5.30 -10.72
C ALA A 292 2.22 5.35 -9.18
N LEU A 293 3.24 5.81 -8.45
CA LEU A 293 3.13 6.10 -7.02
C LEU A 293 2.13 7.24 -6.73
N ALA A 294 2.03 8.24 -7.61
CA ALA A 294 1.00 9.27 -7.48
C ALA A 294 -0.41 8.68 -7.69
N GLY A 295 -0.57 7.74 -8.64
CA GLY A 295 -1.80 6.96 -8.79
C GLY A 295 -2.22 6.26 -7.49
N ALA A 296 -1.26 5.60 -6.83
CA ALA A 296 -1.50 4.97 -5.52
C ALA A 296 -1.92 5.96 -4.43
N LEU A 297 -1.33 7.16 -4.40
CA LEU A 297 -1.73 8.20 -3.44
C LEU A 297 -3.13 8.74 -3.71
N ALA A 298 -3.48 8.99 -4.98
CA ALA A 298 -4.84 9.35 -5.37
C ALA A 298 -5.84 8.27 -4.94
N PHE A 299 -5.49 7.00 -5.12
CA PHE A 299 -6.31 5.89 -4.65
C PHE A 299 -6.48 5.94 -3.13
N LEU A 300 -5.42 6.21 -2.37
CA LEU A 300 -5.51 6.33 -0.91
C LEU A 300 -6.41 7.50 -0.45
N HIS A 301 -6.30 8.66 -1.12
CA HIS A 301 -7.04 9.88 -0.76
C HIS A 301 -8.50 9.85 -1.22
N HIS A 302 -8.76 9.34 -2.43
CA HIS A 302 -10.03 9.52 -3.12
C HIS A 302 -10.70 8.21 -3.55
N GLY A 303 -9.96 7.10 -3.57
CA GLY A 303 -10.48 5.79 -4.01
C GLY A 303 -11.58 5.23 -3.11
N PHE A 304 -11.68 5.70 -1.87
CA PHE A 304 -12.70 5.27 -0.91
C PHE A 304 -13.91 6.22 -0.91
N SER A 305 -15.11 5.64 -0.97
CA SER A 305 -16.38 6.37 -1.02
C SER A 305 -16.73 7.06 0.29
N ASP A 306 -16.34 6.47 1.41
CA ASP A 306 -16.73 6.84 2.77
C ASP A 306 -15.57 7.43 3.59
N MET A 307 -14.35 7.44 3.04
CA MET A 307 -13.17 7.90 3.76
C MET A 307 -12.08 8.49 2.86
N SER A 308 -11.09 9.12 3.49
CA SER A 308 -9.79 9.47 2.92
C SER A 308 -8.70 8.84 3.81
N CYS A 309 -7.66 8.25 3.20
CA CYS A 309 -6.50 7.72 3.93
C CYS A 309 -5.27 8.58 3.65
N TYR A 310 -4.76 9.28 4.65
CA TYR A 310 -3.48 9.98 4.55
C TYR A 310 -2.35 9.09 5.06
N HIS A 311 -1.28 8.97 4.30
CA HIS A 311 -0.14 8.13 4.65
C HIS A 311 0.70 8.77 5.78
N LEU A 312 1.01 10.06 5.64
CA LEU A 312 1.70 10.95 6.60
C LEU A 312 3.14 10.59 6.99
N ASP A 313 3.68 9.47 6.47
CA ASP A 313 5.10 9.09 6.61
C ASP A 313 5.70 8.60 5.28
N LEU A 314 5.39 9.30 4.18
CA LEU A 314 6.01 8.98 2.89
C LEU A 314 7.47 9.41 2.87
N LYS A 315 8.35 8.47 2.55
CA LYS A 315 9.79 8.66 2.38
C LYS A 315 10.34 7.54 1.48
N PRO A 316 11.53 7.68 0.88
CA PRO A 316 12.06 6.66 -0.01
C PRO A 316 12.18 5.26 0.64
N ARG A 317 12.47 5.17 1.94
CA ARG A 317 12.49 3.89 2.69
C ARG A 317 11.12 3.19 2.74
N ASN A 318 10.02 3.93 2.59
CA ASN A 318 8.65 3.41 2.61
C ASN A 318 8.12 3.15 1.19
N ILE A 319 9.00 3.18 0.17
CA ILE A 319 8.72 2.75 -1.19
C ILE A 319 9.54 1.49 -1.46
N LEU A 320 8.88 0.35 -1.59
CA LEU A 320 9.51 -0.94 -1.86
C LEU A 320 9.65 -1.19 -3.35
N VAL A 321 10.80 -1.72 -3.76
CA VAL A 321 11.11 -2.09 -5.15
C VAL A 321 11.04 -3.61 -5.29
N TYR A 322 10.14 -4.07 -6.15
CA TYR A 322 10.00 -5.47 -6.55
C TYR A 322 10.62 -5.66 -7.92
N ASN A 323 11.25 -6.82 -8.14
CA ASN A 323 11.90 -7.18 -9.41
C ASN A 323 12.87 -6.08 -9.91
N ALA A 324 13.66 -5.53 -8.99
CA ALA A 324 14.59 -4.44 -9.28
C ALA A 324 15.50 -4.76 -10.48
N HIS A 325 15.60 -3.80 -11.41
CA HIS A 325 16.36 -3.88 -12.66
C HIS A 325 15.88 -4.95 -13.66
N MET A 326 14.66 -5.46 -13.49
CA MET A 326 13.98 -6.35 -14.43
C MET A 326 12.90 -5.61 -15.23
N ALA A 327 12.43 -6.23 -16.32
CA ALA A 327 11.41 -5.63 -17.19
C ALA A 327 10.07 -5.34 -16.47
N ASP A 328 9.76 -6.12 -15.44
CA ASP A 328 8.57 -6.05 -14.60
C ASP A 328 8.82 -5.38 -13.24
N GLU A 329 9.87 -4.55 -13.12
CA GLU A 329 10.15 -3.77 -11.91
C GLU A 329 8.96 -2.88 -11.53
N VAL A 330 8.48 -3.00 -10.29
CA VAL A 330 7.36 -2.23 -9.75
C VAL A 330 7.69 -1.64 -8.38
N TRP A 331 7.29 -0.38 -8.17
CA TRP A 331 7.46 0.33 -6.90
C TRP A 331 6.13 0.37 -6.14
N LYS A 332 6.15 0.04 -4.85
CA LYS A 332 4.93 0.00 -4.02
C LYS A 332 5.09 0.75 -2.71
N ILE A 333 4.05 1.47 -2.30
CA ILE A 333 3.98 2.17 -1.00
C ILE A 333 3.73 1.16 0.12
N THR A 334 4.45 1.31 1.23
CA THR A 334 4.35 0.48 2.44
C THR A 334 4.36 1.33 3.72
N ASP A 335 4.20 0.65 4.87
CA ASP A 335 4.28 1.19 6.23
C ASP A 335 3.16 2.19 6.60
N PHE A 336 1.97 1.66 6.82
CA PHE A 336 0.77 2.43 7.16
C PHE A 336 0.63 2.70 8.68
N GLY A 337 1.70 2.51 9.47
CA GLY A 337 1.66 2.63 10.93
C GLY A 337 1.35 4.05 11.42
N LEU A 338 1.69 5.07 10.64
CA LEU A 338 1.38 6.48 10.94
C LEU A 338 0.18 7.02 10.16
N SER A 339 -0.43 6.18 9.32
CA SER A 339 -1.54 6.61 8.48
C SER A 339 -2.75 7.03 9.31
N ARG A 340 -3.51 7.97 8.77
CA ARG A 340 -4.73 8.50 9.39
C ARG A 340 -5.89 8.33 8.43
N VAL A 341 -6.98 7.78 8.94
CA VAL A 341 -8.19 7.55 8.16
C VAL A 341 -9.27 8.48 8.66
N ARG A 342 -9.74 9.38 7.78
CA ARG A 342 -10.84 10.29 8.07
C ARG A 342 -12.10 9.81 7.36
N VAL A 343 -13.23 9.75 8.08
CA VAL A 343 -14.53 9.49 7.46
C VAL A 343 -14.95 10.76 6.73
N LYS A 344 -15.33 10.64 5.46
CA LYS A 344 -15.85 11.77 4.66
C LYS A 344 -17.18 12.22 5.28
N ALA A 345 -17.24 13.43 5.80
CA ALA A 345 -18.45 13.97 6.43
C ALA A 345 -19.54 14.19 5.38
N GLN A 346 -20.82 14.02 5.76
CA GLN A 346 -21.98 14.31 4.90
C GLN A 346 -22.14 15.82 4.57
N SER A 347 -21.33 16.69 5.18
CA SER A 347 -21.36 18.15 4.99
C SER A 347 -20.03 18.65 4.38
N PRO A 348 -20.06 19.51 3.34
CA PRO A 348 -18.87 20.12 2.73
C PRO A 348 -18.03 21.02 3.66
N ASN A 349 -18.56 21.37 4.84
CA ASN A 349 -17.95 22.34 5.76
C ASN A 349 -16.83 21.77 6.65
N ASP A 350 -16.60 20.46 6.61
CA ASP A 350 -15.65 19.80 7.50
C ASP A 350 -14.40 19.39 6.70
N GLY A 351 -13.50 20.35 6.46
CA GLY A 351 -12.35 20.20 5.56
C GLY A 351 -11.47 18.98 5.89
N ASP A 352 -11.05 18.26 4.84
CA ASP A 352 -10.39 16.95 4.87
C ASP A 352 -8.98 17.01 5.50
N SER A 353 -8.89 17.04 6.84
CA SER A 353 -7.63 17.25 7.58
C SER A 353 -7.55 16.53 8.95
N THR A 354 -6.38 16.37 9.56
CA THR A 354 -6.21 15.85 10.94
C THR A 354 -5.16 16.69 11.68
N MET A 355 -5.08 16.63 13.00
CA MET A 355 -4.06 17.35 13.78
C MET A 355 -2.77 16.53 13.90
N THR A 356 -1.62 17.16 13.65
CA THR A 356 -0.30 16.56 13.94
C THR A 356 0.14 16.83 15.38
N ILE A 357 0.97 15.93 15.93
CA ILE A 357 1.67 16.13 17.22
C ILE A 357 2.94 16.99 17.09
N GLY A 358 3.31 17.39 15.87
CA GLY A 358 4.52 18.18 15.61
C GLY A 358 5.75 17.29 15.44
N VAL A 359 5.88 16.66 14.26
CA VAL A 359 7.04 15.83 13.90
C VAL A 359 7.74 16.46 12.71
N GLN A 360 9.02 16.79 12.88
CA GLN A 360 9.87 17.25 11.79
C GLN A 360 10.58 16.08 11.13
N GLY A 361 10.67 16.09 9.81
CA GLY A 361 11.40 15.10 9.03
C GLY A 361 11.70 15.61 7.64
N THR A 362 12.77 15.10 7.02
CA THR A 362 13.26 15.53 5.71
C THR A 362 12.18 15.58 4.64
N TYR A 363 11.33 14.56 4.58
CA TYR A 363 10.30 14.41 3.55
C TYR A 363 8.93 14.91 4.01
N LEU A 364 8.75 15.27 5.28
CA LEU A 364 7.46 15.69 5.81
C LEU A 364 7.16 17.13 5.41
N ALA A 365 5.87 17.41 5.22
CA ALA A 365 5.38 18.76 4.92
C ALA A 365 5.64 19.73 6.09
N PRO A 366 5.81 21.04 5.84
CA PRO A 366 6.10 22.01 6.88
C PRO A 366 5.08 22.02 8.02
N GLU A 367 3.79 21.85 7.70
CA GLU A 367 2.71 21.78 8.68
C GLU A 367 2.82 20.55 9.60
N CYS A 368 3.47 19.46 9.19
CA CYS A 368 3.66 18.28 10.03
C CYS A 368 4.50 18.57 11.28
N ALA A 369 5.43 19.54 11.18
CA ALA A 369 6.32 19.95 12.26
C ALA A 369 5.66 20.92 13.26
N VAL A 370 4.50 21.49 12.94
CA VAL A 370 3.79 22.44 13.79
C VAL A 370 2.72 21.71 14.60
N ALA A 371 2.98 21.49 15.90
CA ALA A 371 2.02 20.82 16.77
C ALA A 371 0.64 21.51 16.72
N GLY A 372 -0.43 20.72 16.52
CA GLY A 372 -1.80 21.23 16.38
C GLY A 372 -2.12 21.82 15.00
N ALA A 373 -1.22 21.76 14.01
CA ALA A 373 -1.55 22.13 12.64
C ALA A 373 -2.35 21.03 11.91
N LYS A 374 -3.07 21.45 10.87
CA LYS A 374 -3.89 20.59 10.01
C LYS A 374 -3.01 19.90 8.95
N VAL A 375 -2.86 18.59 9.04
CA VAL A 375 -2.32 17.74 7.96
C VAL A 375 -3.44 17.20 7.08
N SER A 376 -3.19 16.98 5.80
CA SER A 376 -4.20 16.53 4.82
C SER A 376 -3.56 15.70 3.70
N ALA A 377 -4.35 15.38 2.67
CA ALA A 377 -3.83 14.84 1.40
C ALA A 377 -2.67 15.68 0.83
N LEU A 378 -2.67 17.01 1.04
CA LEU A 378 -1.60 17.89 0.57
C LEU A 378 -0.27 17.63 1.28
N SER A 379 -0.30 17.13 2.51
CA SER A 379 0.92 16.75 3.25
C SER A 379 1.59 15.53 2.62
N ASP A 380 0.79 14.58 2.11
CA ASP A 380 1.30 13.46 1.31
C ASP A 380 1.80 13.91 -0.07
N VAL A 381 1.10 14.85 -0.72
CA VAL A 381 1.54 15.44 -2.00
C VAL A 381 2.89 16.14 -1.87
N TRP A 382 3.14 16.87 -0.78
CA TRP A 382 4.45 17.44 -0.48
C TRP A 382 5.53 16.36 -0.37
N SER A 383 5.25 15.31 0.42
CA SER A 383 6.19 14.22 0.66
C SER A 383 6.49 13.45 -0.63
N PHE A 384 5.48 13.24 -1.47
CA PHE A 384 5.62 12.71 -2.82
C PHE A 384 6.48 13.63 -3.70
N GLY A 385 6.26 14.94 -3.69
CA GLY A 385 7.07 15.91 -4.42
C GLY A 385 8.55 15.83 -4.04
N CYS A 386 8.85 15.63 -2.74
CA CYS A 386 10.21 15.38 -2.28
C CYS A 386 10.78 14.08 -2.86
N ILE A 387 10.04 12.97 -2.81
CA ILE A 387 10.46 11.68 -3.39
C ILE A 387 10.66 11.79 -4.91
N PHE A 388 9.72 12.42 -5.61
CA PHE A 388 9.79 12.59 -7.06
C PHE A 388 10.99 13.46 -7.46
N SER A 389 11.33 14.48 -6.68
CA SER A 389 12.56 15.26 -6.89
C SER A 389 13.84 14.40 -6.80
N LEU A 390 13.84 13.36 -5.97
CA LEU A 390 14.92 12.39 -5.90
C LEU A 390 14.93 11.50 -7.15
N VAL A 391 13.77 10.99 -7.59
CA VAL A 391 13.67 10.23 -8.85
C VAL A 391 14.27 11.03 -10.02
N LEU A 392 13.90 12.30 -10.15
CA LEU A 392 14.43 13.20 -11.18
C LEU A 392 15.94 13.43 -11.05
N THR A 393 16.41 13.59 -9.82
CA THR A 393 17.84 13.74 -9.54
C THR A 393 18.61 12.48 -9.94
N PHE A 394 18.07 11.31 -9.65
CA PHE A 394 18.67 10.02 -9.98
C PHE A 394 18.71 9.82 -11.50
N MET A 395 17.64 10.15 -12.22
CA MET A 395 17.59 10.07 -13.70
C MET A 395 18.66 10.94 -14.38
N VAL A 396 19.00 12.09 -13.81
CA VAL A 396 19.95 13.05 -14.41
C VAL A 396 21.39 12.84 -13.91
N LYS A 397 21.58 12.48 -12.64
CA LYS A 397 22.89 12.49 -11.96
C LYS A 397 23.23 11.18 -11.22
N GLY A 398 22.37 10.17 -11.29
CA GLY A 398 22.51 8.90 -10.56
C GLY A 398 22.52 9.06 -9.04
N GLY A 399 22.92 8.00 -8.33
CA GLY A 399 22.98 7.98 -6.86
C GLY A 399 23.88 9.07 -6.26
N LYS A 400 24.99 9.41 -6.93
CA LYS A 400 25.87 10.52 -6.51
C LYS A 400 25.14 11.86 -6.49
N GLY A 401 24.22 12.08 -7.44
CA GLY A 401 23.36 13.26 -7.46
C GLY A 401 22.45 13.34 -6.25
N ILE A 402 21.92 12.22 -5.77
CA ILE A 402 21.08 12.15 -4.57
C ILE A 402 21.87 12.56 -3.32
N THR A 403 23.09 12.02 -3.19
CA THR A 403 24.00 12.37 -2.08
C THR A 403 24.37 13.86 -2.12
N GLU A 404 24.71 14.39 -3.30
CA GLU A 404 25.01 15.82 -3.49
C GLU A 404 23.79 16.69 -3.16
N PHE A 405 22.59 16.28 -3.56
CA PHE A 405 21.35 17.01 -3.29
C PHE A 405 21.04 17.07 -1.79
N SER A 406 21.15 15.93 -1.09
CA SER A 406 20.98 15.87 0.37
C SER A 406 22.02 16.72 1.09
N THR A 407 23.29 16.65 0.69
CA THR A 407 24.38 17.46 1.27
C THR A 407 24.09 18.96 1.16
N ARG A 408 23.69 19.43 -0.03
CA ARG A 408 23.35 20.85 -0.24
C ARG A 408 22.15 21.30 0.57
N ARG A 409 21.14 20.45 0.77
CA ARG A 409 20.02 20.79 1.65
C ARG A 409 20.45 20.80 3.12
N ALA A 410 21.35 19.90 3.53
CA ALA A 410 21.88 19.80 4.88
C ALA A 410 22.78 20.99 5.29
N GLU A 411 23.33 21.74 4.32
CA GLU A 411 24.09 22.97 4.58
C GLU A 411 23.24 24.11 5.17
N GLN A 412 21.91 24.00 5.11
CA GLN A 412 21.00 24.96 5.72
C GLN A 412 21.04 24.87 7.26
N PRO A 413 20.79 25.98 7.99
CA PRO A 413 20.84 25.99 9.46
C PRO A 413 19.89 24.99 10.14
N ASN A 414 18.82 24.61 9.46
CA ASN A 414 17.75 23.73 9.95
C ASN A 414 17.94 22.25 9.50
N GLY A 415 19.06 21.91 8.85
CA GLY A 415 19.38 20.55 8.41
C GLY A 415 18.80 20.18 7.06
N ASP A 416 18.78 18.87 6.74
CA ASP A 416 18.27 18.35 5.45
C ASP A 416 16.74 18.45 5.40
N LEU A 417 16.25 19.61 4.95
CA LEU A 417 14.83 19.94 4.77
C LEU A 417 14.58 20.56 3.40
N PHE A 418 13.39 20.30 2.85
CA PHE A 418 12.93 20.89 1.59
C PHE A 418 12.34 22.30 1.76
N TYR A 419 12.26 22.81 2.99
CA TYR A 419 11.74 24.14 3.34
C TYR A 419 12.62 24.84 4.39
N THR A 420 12.47 26.15 4.53
CA THR A 420 13.31 26.99 5.43
C THR A 420 12.78 27.08 6.86
N ASN A 421 11.47 27.20 7.06
CA ASN A 421 10.85 27.32 8.37
C ASN A 421 9.46 26.66 8.37
N PRO A 422 9.08 25.84 9.37
CA PRO A 422 7.76 25.22 9.38
C PRO A 422 6.58 26.20 9.59
N THR A 423 6.77 27.34 10.28
CA THR A 423 5.67 28.29 10.55
C THR A 423 5.42 29.28 9.42
N GLU A 424 6.47 29.65 8.68
CA GLU A 424 6.40 30.49 7.48
C GLU A 424 7.13 29.76 6.33
N PRO A 425 6.51 28.72 5.76
CA PRO A 425 7.19 27.84 4.83
C PRO A 425 7.53 28.53 3.52
N GLN A 426 8.81 28.50 3.19
CA GLN A 426 9.33 28.77 1.85
C GLN A 426 10.16 27.57 1.40
N VAL A 427 10.12 27.27 0.10
CA VAL A 427 10.96 26.23 -0.48
C VAL A 427 12.42 26.58 -0.24
N SER A 428 13.19 25.57 0.18
CA SER A 428 14.64 25.72 0.40
C SER A 428 15.34 26.33 -0.81
N PRO A 429 16.21 27.35 -0.65
CA PRO A 429 17.04 27.86 -1.74
C PRO A 429 17.94 26.81 -2.38
N ALA A 430 18.38 25.80 -1.59
CA ALA A 430 19.16 24.68 -2.09
C ALA A 430 18.33 23.82 -3.06
N VAL A 431 17.04 23.60 -2.77
CA VAL A 431 16.11 22.91 -3.67
C VAL A 431 15.91 23.71 -4.96
N ILE A 432 15.61 25.01 -4.86
CA ILE A 432 15.40 25.87 -6.05
C ILE A 432 16.64 25.84 -6.97
N THR A 433 17.82 26.06 -6.38
CA THR A 433 19.09 26.05 -7.12
C THR A 433 19.40 24.68 -7.73
N TRP A 434 19.06 23.60 -7.01
CA TRP A 434 19.23 22.24 -7.52
C TRP A 434 18.37 21.98 -8.75
N PHE A 435 17.09 22.36 -8.72
CA PHE A 435 16.21 22.22 -9.89
C PHE A 435 16.68 23.06 -11.08
N ASP A 436 17.23 24.25 -10.86
CA ASP A 436 17.86 25.04 -11.92
C ASP A 436 19.11 24.36 -12.50
N HIS A 437 19.88 23.65 -11.67
CA HIS A 437 21.00 22.82 -12.14
C HIS A 437 20.53 21.62 -12.95
N LEU A 438 19.47 20.94 -12.50
CA LEU A 438 18.84 19.83 -13.23
C LEU A 438 18.32 20.30 -14.59
N LYS A 439 17.66 21.47 -14.69
CA LYS A 439 17.21 22.07 -15.97
C LYS A 439 18.32 22.13 -17.02
N ARG A 440 19.48 22.68 -16.62
CA ARG A 440 20.64 22.86 -17.50
C ARG A 440 21.31 21.54 -17.87
N SER A 441 21.24 20.56 -16.98
CA SER A 441 21.83 19.23 -17.21
C SER A 441 20.96 18.36 -18.10
N ALA A 442 19.62 18.43 -17.93
CA ALA A 442 18.64 17.68 -18.70
C ALA A 442 18.61 18.08 -20.19
N THR A 443 18.71 19.38 -20.48
CA THR A 443 18.79 19.90 -21.86
C THR A 443 19.99 19.38 -22.64
N ASN A 444 21.06 18.98 -21.96
CA ASN A 444 22.27 18.44 -22.57
C ASN A 444 22.30 16.89 -22.67
N GLN A 445 21.48 16.17 -21.90
CA GLN A 445 21.58 14.70 -21.78
C GLN A 445 20.30 13.93 -22.13
N LEU A 446 19.10 14.50 -21.95
CA LEU A 446 17.83 13.76 -22.05
C LEU A 446 17.12 13.88 -23.41
N GLY A 447 17.59 14.77 -24.29
CA GLY A 447 16.93 15.03 -25.58
C GLY A 447 15.48 15.54 -25.45
N PRO A 448 14.79 15.82 -26.57
CA PRO A 448 13.46 16.46 -26.56
C PRO A 448 12.30 15.55 -26.13
N ALA A 449 12.55 14.27 -25.82
CA ALA A 449 11.51 13.25 -25.75
C ALA A 449 10.91 13.03 -24.34
N ILE A 450 11.51 13.59 -23.30
CA ILE A 450 10.94 13.68 -21.95
C ILE A 450 10.98 15.16 -21.60
N GLY A 451 9.84 15.85 -21.60
CA GLY A 451 9.77 17.23 -21.11
C GLY A 451 10.49 17.34 -19.77
N SER A 452 11.30 18.38 -19.56
CA SER A 452 12.07 18.51 -18.32
C SER A 452 11.09 18.60 -17.15
N ALA A 453 11.26 17.81 -16.10
CA ALA A 453 10.38 17.90 -14.92
C ALA A 453 10.43 19.29 -14.25
N ALA A 454 11.45 20.07 -14.57
CA ALA A 454 11.57 21.45 -14.14
C ALA A 454 10.75 22.44 -14.99
N ASP A 455 10.11 21.95 -16.05
CA ASP A 455 9.07 22.64 -16.80
C ASP A 455 7.70 22.39 -16.18
N ILE A 456 7.55 21.49 -15.20
CA ILE A 456 6.29 21.28 -14.48
C ILE A 456 5.92 22.60 -13.78
N ARG A 457 4.69 23.06 -14.05
CA ARG A 457 4.07 24.26 -13.48
C ARG A 457 2.86 23.93 -12.63
N PHE A 458 2.27 22.78 -12.87
CA PHE A 458 1.15 22.26 -12.11
C PHE A 458 1.22 20.75 -12.09
N PHE A 459 0.90 20.17 -10.93
CA PHE A 459 0.83 18.74 -10.73
C PHE A 459 -0.16 18.50 -9.59
N ASP A 460 -1.38 18.11 -9.94
CA ASP A 460 -2.44 17.89 -8.96
C ASP A 460 -3.44 16.85 -9.47
N PHE A 461 -4.24 16.33 -8.55
CA PHE A 461 -5.33 15.42 -8.87
C PHE A 461 -6.61 16.20 -9.16
N THR A 462 -7.49 15.60 -9.95
CA THR A 462 -8.87 16.07 -10.02
C THR A 462 -9.56 15.90 -8.67
N SER A 463 -10.60 16.68 -8.39
CA SER A 463 -11.32 16.64 -7.11
C SER A 463 -11.89 15.25 -6.75
N ASN A 464 -12.17 14.42 -7.75
CA ASN A 464 -12.61 13.03 -7.58
C ASN A 464 -11.45 12.01 -7.56
N GLY A 465 -10.20 12.47 -7.69
CA GLY A 465 -8.97 11.67 -7.73
C GLY A 465 -8.86 10.71 -8.91
N GLN A 466 -9.73 10.82 -9.92
CA GLN A 466 -9.74 9.93 -11.09
C GLN A 466 -8.57 10.19 -12.03
N TYR A 467 -8.12 11.44 -12.10
CA TYR A 467 -7.05 11.84 -12.99
C TYR A 467 -5.96 12.60 -12.23
N LEU A 468 -4.72 12.30 -12.55
CA LEU A 468 -3.56 13.11 -12.21
C LEU A 468 -3.25 14.00 -13.41
N VAL A 469 -3.20 15.32 -13.20
CA VAL A 469 -2.95 16.28 -14.27
C VAL A 469 -1.65 17.02 -14.01
N MET A 470 -0.77 16.95 -14.99
CA MET A 470 0.47 17.70 -15.04
C MET A 470 0.43 18.71 -16.17
N VAL A 471 0.79 19.93 -15.86
CA VAL A 471 1.03 20.98 -16.86
C VAL A 471 2.50 21.32 -16.85
N THR A 472 3.16 21.18 -17.99
CA THR A 472 4.53 21.63 -18.26
C THR A 472 4.51 22.88 -19.11
N GLN A 473 5.54 23.73 -19.00
CA GLN A 473 5.81 24.81 -19.94
C GLN A 473 7.05 24.47 -20.76
N GLU A 474 6.84 23.97 -21.97
CA GLU A 474 7.90 23.50 -22.86
C GLU A 474 8.43 24.68 -23.71
N GLY A 475 9.59 25.21 -23.31
CA GLY A 475 10.20 26.37 -23.95
C GLY A 475 9.44 27.68 -23.69
N THR A 476 9.44 28.57 -24.70
CA THR A 476 8.82 29.90 -24.64
C THR A 476 7.46 29.98 -25.32
N ILE A 477 6.93 28.85 -25.81
CA ILE A 477 5.79 28.85 -26.74
C ILE A 477 4.69 27.82 -26.46
N ASN A 478 4.90 26.78 -25.65
CA ASN A 478 3.88 25.74 -25.49
C ASN A 478 3.66 25.35 -24.02
N PHE A 479 2.43 24.98 -23.69
CA PHE A 479 2.12 24.20 -22.50
C PHE A 479 1.93 22.74 -22.87
N GLY A 480 2.68 21.83 -22.26
CA GLY A 480 2.39 20.40 -22.32
C GLY A 480 1.39 20.05 -21.23
N VAL A 481 0.37 19.27 -21.54
CA VAL A 481 -0.61 18.76 -20.57
C VAL A 481 -0.60 17.26 -20.66
N LYS A 482 -0.33 16.60 -19.53
CA LYS A 482 -0.40 15.15 -19.39
C LYS A 482 -1.42 14.78 -18.32
N VAL A 483 -2.27 13.82 -18.65
CA VAL A 483 -3.33 13.33 -17.79
C VAL A 483 -3.16 11.82 -17.68
N TRP A 484 -3.04 11.32 -16.46
CA TRP A 484 -3.01 9.89 -16.19
C TRP A 484 -4.29 9.49 -15.48
N GLU A 485 -4.88 8.39 -15.91
CA GLU A 485 -5.94 7.73 -15.15
C GLU A 485 -5.29 7.05 -13.94
N THR A 486 -5.67 7.48 -12.74
CA THR A 486 -5.01 7.06 -11.50
C THR A 486 -5.26 5.60 -11.13
N ARG A 487 -6.25 4.95 -11.74
CA ARG A 487 -6.62 3.55 -11.45
C ARG A 487 -5.95 2.53 -12.37
N GLY A 488 -5.76 2.87 -13.63
CA GLY A 488 -5.14 1.98 -14.62
C GLY A 488 -3.65 2.24 -14.85
N ASP A 489 -3.09 3.29 -14.23
CA ASP A 489 -1.75 3.82 -14.53
C ASP A 489 -1.53 4.07 -16.04
N THR A 490 -2.63 4.35 -16.75
CA THR A 490 -2.60 4.62 -18.19
C THR A 490 -2.54 6.12 -18.42
N LEU A 491 -1.71 6.53 -19.39
CA LEU A 491 -1.74 7.89 -19.90
C LEU A 491 -3.10 8.08 -20.62
N PHE A 492 -4.02 8.78 -19.95
CA PHE A 492 -5.34 9.09 -20.48
C PHE A 492 -5.23 10.09 -21.63
N GLN A 493 -4.42 11.14 -21.45
CA GLN A 493 -4.28 12.21 -22.44
C GLN A 493 -2.90 12.87 -22.41
N GLU A 494 -2.38 13.19 -23.59
CA GLU A 494 -1.26 14.11 -23.79
C GLU A 494 -1.66 15.17 -24.81
N MET A 495 -1.46 16.44 -24.47
CA MET A 495 -1.83 17.58 -25.32
C MET A 495 -0.74 18.63 -25.27
N LEU A 496 -0.45 19.24 -26.42
CA LEU A 496 0.39 20.43 -26.50
C LEU A 496 -0.49 21.63 -26.85
N ILE A 497 -0.45 22.66 -26.02
CA ILE A 497 -1.24 23.89 -26.15
C ILE A 497 -0.30 25.04 -26.53
N PRO A 498 -0.37 25.54 -27.78
CA PRO A 498 0.33 26.73 -28.22
C PRO A 498 -0.03 27.98 -27.41
N HIS A 499 0.99 28.72 -26.99
CA HIS A 499 0.85 30.02 -26.33
C HIS A 499 0.59 31.12 -27.37
N ARG A 500 -0.35 32.02 -27.06
CA ARG A 500 -0.59 33.28 -27.80
C ARG A 500 -0.16 34.46 -26.93
N GLY A 501 1.13 34.78 -26.91
CA GLY A 501 1.65 35.99 -26.26
C GLY A 501 2.93 36.49 -26.92
N SER A 502 3.37 37.70 -26.57
CA SER A 502 4.56 38.30 -27.19
C SER A 502 5.80 37.44 -26.93
N ALA A 503 6.42 36.96 -28.01
CA ALA A 503 7.62 36.11 -28.02
C ALA A 503 8.88 36.79 -27.43
N ALA A 504 8.77 38.03 -26.95
CA ALA A 504 9.89 38.86 -26.54
C ALA A 504 10.36 38.66 -25.08
N THR A 505 9.75 37.78 -24.29
CA THR A 505 10.09 37.60 -22.87
C THR A 505 10.65 36.21 -22.58
N THR A 506 11.83 36.17 -21.94
CA THR A 506 12.53 34.97 -21.45
C THR A 506 11.97 34.42 -20.12
N ALA A 507 10.88 35.01 -19.60
CA ALA A 507 10.27 34.65 -18.31
C ALA A 507 9.22 33.53 -18.43
N ALA A 508 8.93 32.84 -17.32
CA ALA A 508 7.84 31.87 -17.25
C ALA A 508 6.49 32.54 -17.62
N HIS A 509 5.75 31.93 -18.54
CA HIS A 509 4.45 32.43 -19.00
C HIS A 509 3.30 31.85 -18.18
N PHE A 510 3.47 30.68 -17.56
CA PHE A 510 2.49 30.15 -16.61
C PHE A 510 2.31 31.08 -15.40
N THR A 511 1.05 31.40 -15.05
CA THR A 511 0.70 32.20 -13.87
C THR A 511 0.02 31.35 -12.80
N ALA A 512 -1.05 30.64 -13.18
CA ALA A 512 -1.81 29.74 -12.32
C ALA A 512 -2.64 28.79 -13.18
N CYS A 513 -3.17 27.71 -12.62
CA CYS A 513 -4.22 26.94 -13.29
C CYS A 513 -5.14 26.26 -12.28
N THR A 514 -6.28 25.79 -12.76
CA THR A 514 -7.21 24.97 -11.99
C THR A 514 -7.73 23.84 -12.87
N VAL A 515 -7.87 22.65 -12.28
CA VAL A 515 -8.43 21.47 -12.94
C VAL A 515 -9.68 21.01 -12.19
N PHE A 516 -10.72 20.61 -12.91
CA PHE A 516 -11.95 20.10 -12.30
C PHE A 516 -12.76 19.26 -13.29
N MET A 517 -13.68 18.45 -12.74
CA MET A 517 -14.68 17.72 -13.50
C MET A 517 -16.01 18.48 -13.50
N LEU A 518 -16.63 18.66 -14.66
CA LEU A 518 -17.97 19.20 -14.79
C LEU A 518 -18.77 18.35 -15.79
N SER A 519 -19.92 17.83 -15.38
CA SER A 519 -20.78 16.99 -16.24
C SER A 519 -20.06 15.82 -16.93
N GLY A 520 -19.04 15.25 -16.28
CA GLY A 520 -18.24 14.14 -16.82
C GLY A 520 -17.08 14.56 -17.72
N ILE A 521 -16.89 15.87 -17.96
CA ILE A 521 -15.82 16.42 -18.78
C ILE A 521 -14.69 16.93 -17.89
N LEU A 522 -13.44 16.63 -18.27
CA LEU A 522 -12.25 17.09 -17.58
C LEU A 522 -11.81 18.45 -18.13
N HIS A 523 -11.99 19.50 -17.33
CA HIS A 523 -11.62 20.85 -17.70
C HIS A 523 -10.34 21.30 -17.00
N LEU A 524 -9.46 21.93 -17.77
CA LEU A 524 -8.26 22.62 -17.28
C LEU A 524 -8.33 24.07 -17.74
N PHE A 525 -8.22 25.01 -16.79
CA PHE A 525 -8.02 26.41 -17.11
C PHE A 525 -6.63 26.86 -16.70
N ILE A 526 -5.85 27.41 -17.63
CA ILE A 526 -4.51 27.95 -17.41
C ILE A 526 -4.55 29.46 -17.56
N LEU A 527 -4.09 30.18 -16.54
CA LEU A 527 -3.82 31.60 -16.58
C LEU A 527 -2.35 31.81 -17.01
N SER A 528 -2.14 32.58 -18.06
CA SER A 528 -0.84 32.82 -18.70
C SER A 528 -0.54 34.32 -18.80
N GLN A 529 0.70 34.71 -18.51
CA GLN A 529 1.25 36.07 -18.51
C GLN A 529 0.40 37.09 -17.74
N GLU A 530 -0.33 36.63 -16.73
CA GLU A 530 -1.34 37.39 -16.00
C GLU A 530 -2.50 37.94 -16.86
N GLN A 531 -2.55 37.66 -18.16
CA GLN A 531 -3.39 38.41 -19.10
C GLN A 531 -4.17 37.51 -20.06
N TYR A 532 -3.84 36.23 -20.17
CA TYR A 532 -4.54 35.27 -21.02
C TYR A 532 -5.11 34.14 -20.18
N ILE A 533 -6.35 33.75 -20.46
CA ILE A 533 -6.94 32.52 -19.93
C ILE A 533 -7.11 31.52 -21.06
N ILE A 534 -6.58 30.34 -20.85
CA ILE A 534 -6.66 29.20 -21.74
C ILE A 534 -7.60 28.20 -21.09
N HIS A 535 -8.61 27.77 -21.83
CA HIS A 535 -9.45 26.63 -21.49
C HIS A 535 -9.03 25.43 -22.32
N ALA A 536 -8.82 24.29 -21.68
CA ALA A 536 -8.62 23.01 -22.34
C ALA A 536 -9.72 22.03 -21.89
N ASP A 537 -10.41 21.49 -22.88
CA ASP A 537 -11.21 20.29 -22.73
C ASP A 537 -10.30 19.09 -22.96
N LEU A 538 -9.93 18.45 -21.85
CA LEU A 538 -8.97 17.34 -21.86
C LEU A 538 -9.63 16.04 -22.34
N SER A 539 -10.96 15.95 -22.35
CA SER A 539 -11.69 14.80 -22.89
C SER A 539 -11.75 14.87 -24.42
N GLU A 540 -12.08 16.04 -24.98
CA GLU A 540 -12.25 16.25 -26.44
C GLU A 540 -10.97 16.67 -27.17
N ARG A 541 -9.88 16.86 -26.43
CA ARG A 541 -8.59 17.34 -26.95
C ARG A 541 -8.64 18.71 -27.61
N THR A 542 -9.55 19.57 -27.15
CA THR A 542 -9.69 20.92 -27.69
C THR A 542 -9.22 21.95 -26.68
N TRP A 543 -8.76 23.08 -27.18
CA TRP A 543 -8.40 24.20 -26.34
C TRP A 543 -8.75 25.52 -27.01
N ARG A 544 -8.96 26.53 -26.19
CA ARG A 544 -9.24 27.92 -26.60
C ARG A 544 -8.50 28.87 -25.68
N SER A 545 -8.15 30.03 -26.20
CA SER A 545 -7.49 31.08 -25.42
C SER A 545 -8.19 32.40 -25.65
N ARG A 546 -8.29 33.23 -24.61
CA ARG A 546 -8.76 34.61 -24.73
C ARG A 546 -7.96 35.53 -23.82
N GLU A 547 -7.93 36.80 -24.19
CA GLU A 547 -7.32 37.86 -23.39
C GLU A 547 -8.29 38.36 -22.31
N LEU A 548 -7.75 38.67 -21.14
CA LEU A 548 -8.45 39.30 -20.03
C LEU A 548 -8.12 40.80 -20.03
N GLU A 549 -9.14 41.64 -19.83
CA GLU A 549 -8.94 43.10 -19.71
C GLU A 549 -8.09 43.48 -18.50
N GLU A 550 -8.19 42.67 -17.45
CA GLU A 550 -7.53 42.89 -16.17
C GLU A 550 -6.43 41.86 -15.98
N ARG A 551 -5.30 42.31 -15.44
CA ARG A 551 -4.19 41.41 -15.13
C ARG A 551 -4.47 40.62 -13.85
N MET A 552 -4.55 39.30 -13.96
CA MET A 552 -4.84 38.37 -12.86
C MET A 552 -3.59 37.58 -12.49
N VAL A 553 -3.41 37.27 -11.21
CA VAL A 553 -2.25 36.50 -10.70
C VAL A 553 -2.65 35.14 -10.13
N GLN A 554 -3.95 34.86 -10.04
CA GLN A 554 -4.44 33.62 -9.46
C GLN A 554 -5.79 33.22 -10.05
N LEU A 555 -6.05 31.91 -10.04
CA LEU A 555 -7.23 31.29 -10.61
C LEU A 555 -7.69 30.11 -9.73
N HIS A 556 -8.97 30.04 -9.41
CA HIS A 556 -9.56 28.95 -8.63
C HIS A 556 -10.97 28.60 -9.13
N TYR A 557 -11.33 27.31 -9.13
CA TYR A 557 -12.68 26.85 -9.47
C TYR A 557 -13.54 26.64 -8.21
N ARG A 558 -14.74 27.22 -8.20
CA ARG A 558 -15.74 27.08 -7.13
C ARG A 558 -16.54 25.79 -7.36
N GLY A 559 -16.35 24.80 -6.50
CA GLY A 559 -16.95 23.46 -6.62
C GLY A 559 -18.47 23.38 -6.49
N ASP A 560 -19.14 24.48 -6.18
CA ASP A 560 -20.57 24.54 -5.89
C ASP A 560 -21.45 25.08 -7.05
N ASN A 561 -20.92 25.71 -8.11
CA ASN A 561 -21.73 26.31 -9.20
C ASN A 561 -20.88 26.96 -10.32
N GLN A 562 -20.23 26.17 -11.19
CA GLN A 562 -19.67 26.60 -12.50
C GLN A 562 -18.98 27.98 -12.51
N THR A 563 -18.19 28.34 -11.50
CA THR A 563 -17.61 29.70 -11.39
C THR A 563 -16.10 29.65 -11.19
N LEU A 564 -15.39 30.46 -11.96
CA LEU A 564 -13.95 30.74 -11.85
C LEU A 564 -13.74 32.04 -11.07
N LEU A 565 -12.83 32.00 -10.12
CA LEU A 565 -12.42 33.12 -9.30
C LEU A 565 -11.01 33.56 -9.68
N PHE A 566 -10.81 34.86 -9.76
CA PHE A 566 -9.53 35.46 -10.12
C PHE A 566 -9.10 36.48 -9.07
N LEU A 567 -7.82 36.47 -8.72
CA LEU A 567 -7.20 37.55 -7.97
C LEU A 567 -6.48 38.47 -8.94
N LYS A 568 -6.81 39.77 -8.90
CA LYS A 568 -6.11 40.78 -9.71
C LYS A 568 -4.67 40.97 -9.24
N ARG A 569 -3.79 41.42 -10.13
CA ARG A 569 -2.35 41.64 -9.90
C ARG A 569 -2.04 42.53 -8.72
N ASP A 570 -2.91 43.50 -8.41
CA ASP A 570 -2.79 44.36 -7.24
C ASP A 570 -3.05 43.64 -5.91
N ARG A 571 -3.57 42.41 -5.96
CA ARG A 571 -3.97 41.55 -4.83
C ARG A 571 -4.96 42.23 -3.91
N ARG A 572 -5.75 43.15 -4.45
CA ARG A 572 -6.80 43.88 -3.73
C ARG A 572 -8.18 43.64 -4.29
N GLN A 573 -8.30 43.14 -5.51
CA GLN A 573 -9.59 42.94 -6.15
C GLN A 573 -9.78 41.47 -6.53
N ILE A 574 -10.97 40.94 -6.28
CA ILE A 574 -11.35 39.58 -6.65
C ILE A 574 -12.46 39.66 -7.68
N PHE A 575 -12.28 38.89 -8.75
CA PHE A 575 -13.21 38.81 -9.86
C PHE A 575 -13.80 37.40 -9.98
N ALA A 576 -15.03 37.31 -10.47
CA ALA A 576 -15.69 36.04 -10.76
C ALA A 576 -16.14 35.99 -12.22
N LEU A 577 -16.17 34.79 -12.78
CA LEU A 577 -16.70 34.52 -14.11
C LEU A 577 -17.27 33.10 -14.17
N THR A 578 -18.42 32.91 -14.81
CA THR A 578 -18.94 31.54 -14.97
C THR A 578 -18.10 30.73 -15.96
N VAL A 579 -18.07 29.41 -15.81
CA VAL A 579 -17.38 28.50 -16.74
C VAL A 579 -18.00 28.65 -18.12
N SER A 580 -19.33 28.66 -18.23
CA SER A 580 -20.04 28.87 -19.51
C SER A 580 -19.61 30.16 -20.21
N ASP A 581 -19.53 31.27 -19.47
CA ASP A 581 -19.01 32.54 -19.96
C ASP A 581 -17.51 32.48 -20.30
N ALA A 582 -16.77 31.61 -19.62
CA ALA A 582 -15.36 31.37 -19.91
C ALA A 582 -15.12 30.64 -21.23
N LEU A 583 -16.13 29.95 -21.75
CA LEU A 583 -16.08 29.18 -23.01
C LEU A 583 -16.46 30.02 -24.24
N VAL A 584 -17.06 31.20 -24.06
CA VAL A 584 -17.49 32.10 -25.15
C VAL A 584 -16.27 32.78 -25.80
N GLU A 585 -16.22 32.77 -27.14
CA GLU A 585 -15.09 33.36 -27.92
C GLU A 585 -15.10 34.89 -27.93
N ASP A 586 -16.27 35.52 -27.85
CA ASP A 586 -16.40 36.97 -27.86
C ASP A 586 -16.23 37.57 -26.45
N ALA A 587 -15.03 38.11 -26.19
CA ALA A 587 -14.69 38.77 -24.93
C ALA A 587 -15.56 40.01 -24.61
N THR A 588 -16.30 40.54 -25.59
CA THR A 588 -17.23 41.65 -25.35
C THR A 588 -18.53 41.19 -24.70
N MET A 589 -18.91 39.92 -24.85
CA MET A 589 -20.19 39.40 -24.34
C MET A 589 -20.12 38.92 -22.88
N ALA A 590 -18.95 38.50 -22.38
CA ALA A 590 -18.83 38.00 -21.01
C ALA A 590 -17.47 38.32 -20.38
N ARG A 591 -17.49 39.11 -19.29
CA ARG A 591 -16.29 39.64 -18.62
C ARG A 591 -16.25 39.26 -17.16
N PRO A 592 -15.07 38.96 -16.58
CA PRO A 592 -14.94 38.80 -15.15
C PRO A 592 -15.48 40.02 -14.42
N ARG A 593 -16.39 39.82 -13.45
CA ARG A 593 -16.96 40.90 -12.64
C ARG A 593 -16.24 40.99 -11.32
N GLN A 594 -15.89 42.20 -10.90
CA GLN A 594 -15.35 42.39 -9.56
C GLN A 594 -16.45 42.09 -8.54
N ILE A 595 -16.17 41.15 -7.63
CA ILE A 595 -17.09 40.73 -6.58
C ILE A 595 -16.63 41.17 -5.19
N ALA A 596 -15.34 41.47 -5.01
CA ALA A 596 -14.81 41.89 -3.72
C ALA A 596 -13.62 42.85 -3.82
N HIS A 597 -13.40 43.60 -2.75
CA HIS A 597 -12.22 44.44 -2.52
C HIS A 597 -11.59 44.11 -1.16
N ILE A 598 -10.29 43.93 -1.13
CA ILE A 598 -9.50 43.54 0.03
C ILE A 598 -8.83 44.81 0.58
N SER A 599 -9.21 45.18 1.80
CA SER A 599 -8.78 46.44 2.44
C SER A 599 -7.31 46.47 2.87
N SER A 600 -6.66 45.31 3.01
CA SER A 600 -5.25 45.19 3.40
C SER A 600 -4.43 44.51 2.31
N SER A 601 -3.18 44.98 2.12
CA SER A 601 -2.26 44.39 1.13
C SER A 601 -1.93 42.96 1.52
N ILE A 602 -2.39 41.98 0.73
CA ILE A 602 -1.91 40.61 0.82
C ILE A 602 -0.47 40.60 0.32
N GLY A 603 0.50 40.27 1.17
CA GLY A 603 1.94 40.24 0.83
C GLY A 603 2.27 39.39 -0.41
N LYS A 604 3.53 39.41 -0.88
CA LYS A 604 3.95 38.87 -2.20
C LYS A 604 3.85 37.34 -2.40
N CYS A 605 3.57 36.55 -1.37
CA CYS A 605 3.46 35.08 -1.47
C CYS A 605 2.05 34.62 -1.90
N GLN A 606 1.92 33.48 -2.58
CA GLN A 606 0.68 32.99 -3.19
C GLN A 606 -0.43 32.77 -2.13
N PRO A 607 -1.52 33.56 -2.11
CA PRO A 607 -2.58 33.40 -1.12
C PRO A 607 -3.58 32.32 -1.54
N SER A 608 -3.90 31.33 -0.73
CA SER A 608 -4.98 30.39 -1.08
C SER A 608 -6.33 31.09 -0.94
N ILE A 609 -7.13 31.09 -2.01
CA ILE A 609 -8.47 31.69 -2.04
C ILE A 609 -9.49 30.55 -1.96
N ALA A 610 -10.32 30.56 -0.93
CA ALA A 610 -11.48 29.68 -0.81
C ALA A 610 -12.74 30.52 -0.61
N MET A 611 -13.89 30.06 -1.09
CA MET A 611 -15.18 30.70 -0.81
C MET A 611 -16.03 29.80 0.08
N ARG A 612 -16.80 30.42 0.97
CA ARG A 612 -17.70 29.77 1.92
C ARG A 612 -19.06 30.45 1.89
N ASP A 613 -20.12 29.66 1.73
CA ASP A 613 -21.48 30.16 1.92
C ASP A 613 -21.80 30.36 3.41
N LYS A 614 -22.28 31.56 3.75
CA LYS A 614 -22.87 31.86 5.06
C LYS A 614 -24.34 31.46 5.06
N GLN A 615 -24.84 31.10 6.25
CA GLN A 615 -26.25 30.68 6.46
C GLN A 615 -27.30 31.74 6.04
N ASN A 616 -26.89 32.97 5.76
CA ASN A 616 -27.74 34.08 5.33
C ASN A 616 -27.68 34.36 3.81
N GLY A 617 -27.13 33.44 3.01
CA GLY A 617 -27.01 33.60 1.56
C GLY A 617 -25.91 34.58 1.10
N LYS A 618 -25.09 35.09 2.03
CA LYS A 618 -23.86 35.83 1.68
C LYS A 618 -22.72 34.84 1.46
N VAL A 619 -21.81 35.17 0.55
CA VAL A 619 -20.60 34.38 0.34
C VAL A 619 -19.42 35.08 0.98
N GLU A 620 -18.57 34.34 1.67
CA GLU A 620 -17.35 34.83 2.31
C GLU A 620 -16.14 34.27 1.56
N ILE A 621 -15.24 35.12 1.10
CA ILE A 621 -13.95 34.70 0.56
C ILE A 621 -12.96 34.64 1.71
N LEU A 622 -12.39 33.46 1.93
CA LEU A 622 -11.28 33.21 2.83
C LEU A 622 -9.96 33.36 2.06
N LEU A 623 -9.15 34.30 2.50
CA LEU A 623 -7.82 34.58 1.97
C LEU A 623 -6.80 34.17 3.01
N ALA A 624 -6.10 33.06 2.76
CA ALA A 624 -4.95 32.69 3.57
C ALA A 624 -3.73 33.50 3.13
N THR A 625 -3.16 34.29 4.03
CA THR A 625 -1.87 34.96 3.78
C THR A 625 -0.72 34.04 4.17
N ALA A 626 0.47 34.29 3.61
CA ALA A 626 1.68 33.55 3.97
C ALA A 626 2.15 33.75 5.43
N GLU A 627 1.56 34.70 6.16
CA GLU A 627 1.76 34.90 7.60
C GLU A 627 0.76 34.09 8.45
N GLY A 628 0.01 33.16 7.85
CA GLY A 628 -0.99 32.34 8.54
C GLY A 628 -2.24 33.11 8.97
N LYS A 629 -2.42 34.36 8.51
CA LYS A 629 -3.64 35.14 8.77
C LYS A 629 -4.70 34.75 7.74
N CYS A 630 -5.90 34.44 8.22
CA CYS A 630 -7.07 34.22 7.36
C CYS A 630 -7.90 35.50 7.36
N ASN A 631 -7.95 36.20 6.22
CA ASN A 631 -8.83 37.34 6.04
C ASN A 631 -10.12 36.85 5.38
N ALA A 632 -11.24 37.05 6.07
CA ALA A 632 -12.57 36.85 5.51
C ALA A 632 -13.05 38.14 4.83
N VAL A 633 -13.44 38.06 3.57
CA VAL A 633 -14.03 39.17 2.82
C VAL A 633 -15.45 38.79 2.44
N ASP A 634 -16.42 39.52 2.98
CA ASP A 634 -17.82 39.35 2.61
C ASP A 634 -18.04 39.82 1.17
N VAL A 635 -18.64 38.95 0.36
CA VAL A 635 -19.05 39.21 -1.01
C VAL A 635 -20.54 39.51 -1.02
N THR A 636 -20.90 40.71 -1.46
CA THR A 636 -22.28 41.08 -1.73
C THR A 636 -22.63 40.72 -3.17
N ASN A 637 -23.42 39.66 -3.35
CA ASN A 637 -23.88 39.10 -4.64
C ASN A 637 -22.77 38.67 -5.62
N PRO A 638 -22.35 37.38 -5.60
CA PRO A 638 -21.43 36.82 -6.61
C PRO A 638 -22.02 36.74 -8.01
#